data_AF-A0A967I5V2-F1
#
_entry.id   AF-A0A967I5V2-F1
#
_cell.length_a   1.000
_cell.length_b   1.000
_cell.length_c   1.000
_cell.angle_alpha   90.00
_cell.angle_beta   90.00
_cell.angle_gamma   90.00
#
_symmetry.space_group_name_H-M   'P 1'
#
loop_
_entity.id
_entity.type
_entity.pdbx_description
1 polymer ?
#
loop_
_entity_poly.entity_id
_entity_poly.type
_entity_poly.pdbx_seq_one_letter_code
_entity_poly.pdbx_strand_id
1 'polypeptide(L)' 'MSGTAECPRLSVRRSLKHIYAQLIDDVNGRTLAEASSISLKISGANLEAAKKVGKRLAENAAKNDIETVRFDRNGRL' A
#
# COMPACT_ATOMS: atom_id res chain seq x y z
N MET A 1 10.30 -9.90 -9.52
CA MET A 1 9.80 -10.37 -8.22
C MET A 1 8.29 -10.21 -8.24
N SER A 2 7.54 -11.26 -8.57
CA SER A 2 6.07 -11.21 -8.68
C SER A 2 5.43 -11.36 -7.30
N GLY A 3 4.41 -10.57 -6.98
CA GLY A 3 3.54 -10.79 -5.82
C GLY A 3 2.49 -11.87 -6.14
N THR A 4 2.25 -12.78 -5.20
CA THR A 4 1.23 -13.83 -5.29
C THR A 4 0.04 -13.48 -4.41
N ALA A 5 -1.09 -14.20 -4.54
CA ALA A 5 -2.26 -13.99 -3.67
C ALA A 5 -1.93 -14.11 -2.17
N GLU A 6 -1.00 -15.01 -1.80
CA GLU A 6 -0.53 -15.21 -0.42
C GLU A 6 0.50 -14.16 0.01
N CYS A 7 1.23 -13.58 -0.94
CA CYS A 7 2.29 -12.59 -0.70
C CYS A 7 2.20 -11.45 -1.73
N PRO A 8 1.15 -10.61 -1.66
CA PRO A 8 0.96 -9.55 -2.62
C PRO A 8 2.08 -8.51 -2.51
N ARG A 9 2.37 -7.89 -3.66
CA ARG A 9 3.39 -6.86 -3.79
C ARG A 9 2.85 -5.55 -3.23
N LEU A 10 3.49 -5.05 -2.18
CA LEU A 10 3.23 -3.74 -1.60
C LEU A 10 4.01 -2.68 -2.37
N SER A 11 3.31 -1.93 -3.21
CA SER A 11 3.84 -0.77 -3.92
C SER A 11 3.50 0.51 -3.17
N VAL A 12 4.52 1.29 -2.80
CA VAL A 12 4.34 2.59 -2.14
C VAL A 12 4.83 3.69 -3.05
N ARG A 13 3.97 4.66 -3.31
CA ARG A 13 4.29 5.86 -4.09
C ARG A 13 4.12 7.10 -3.23
N ARG A 14 5.21 7.83 -3.03
CA ARG A 14 5.21 9.14 -2.39
C ARG A 14 5.31 10.24 -3.46
N SER A 15 4.47 11.25 -3.33
CA SER A 15 4.55 12.50 -4.08
C SER A 15 4.67 13.66 -3.09
N LEU A 16 4.95 14.87 -3.57
CA LEU A 16 5.11 16.06 -2.70
C LEU A 16 3.92 16.32 -1.77
N LYS A 17 2.71 16.02 -2.25
CA LYS A 17 1.45 16.32 -1.54
C LYS A 17 0.74 15.10 -0.95
N HIS A 18 1.06 13.90 -1.43
CA HIS A 18 0.26 12.70 -1.17
C HIS A 18 1.12 11.44 -1.09
N ILE A 19 0.66 10.48 -0.28
CA ILE A 19 1.19 9.12 -0.19
C ILE A 19 0.10 8.16 -0.66
N TYR A 20 0.51 7.18 -1.46
CA TYR A 20 -0.31 6.10 -1.98
C TYR A 20 0.38 4.77 -1.67
N ALA A 21 -0.39 3.79 -1.24
CA ALA A 21 0.09 2.44 -0.98
C ALA A 21 -0.94 1.44 -1.52
N GLN A 22 -0.47 0.46 -2.27
CA GLN A 22 -1.31 -0.53 -2.95
C GLN A 22 -0.71 -1.92 -2.78
N LEU A 23 -1.58 -2.89 -2.49
CA LEU A 23 -1.27 -4.31 -2.46
C LEU A 23 -1.79 -4.93 -3.75
N ILE A 24 -0.86 -5.40 -4.57
CA ILE A 24 -1.11 -5.89 -5.91
C ILE A 24 -0.75 -7.38 -5.94
N ASP A 25 -1.68 -8.20 -6.41
CA ASP A 25 -1.41 -9.57 -6.79
C ASP A 25 -0.99 -9.58 -8.27
N ASP A 26 0.29 -9.84 -8.54
CA ASP A 26 0.83 -9.87 -9.90
C ASP A 26 0.44 -11.18 -10.64
N VAL A 27 -0.04 -12.21 -9.95
CA VAL A 27 -0.54 -13.46 -10.57
C VAL A 27 -1.90 -13.23 -11.20
N ASN A 28 -2.81 -12.62 -10.44
CA ASN A 28 -4.17 -12.33 -10.92
C ASN A 28 -4.29 -10.94 -11.56
N GLY A 29 -3.25 -10.10 -11.47
CA GLY A 29 -3.27 -8.72 -11.96
C GLY A 29 -4.30 -7.84 -11.26
N ARG A 30 -4.59 -8.11 -9.98
CA ARG A 30 -5.64 -7.43 -9.21
C ARG A 30 -5.08 -6.72 -8.00
N THR A 31 -5.62 -5.53 -7.72
CA THR A 31 -5.37 -4.82 -6.47
C THR A 31 -6.26 -5.40 -5.39
N LEU A 32 -5.66 -5.99 -4.36
CA LEU A 32 -6.40 -6.60 -3.24
C LEU A 32 -6.78 -5.54 -2.20
N ALA A 33 -5.87 -4.60 -1.95
CA ALA A 33 -6.11 -3.51 -1.03
C ALA A 33 -5.35 -2.26 -1.44
N GLU A 34 -5.96 -1.10 -1.20
CA GLU A 34 -5.34 0.19 -1.44
C GLU A 34 -5.62 1.16 -0.29
N ALA A 35 -4.68 2.06 -0.08
CA ALA A 35 -4.81 3.15 0.87
C ALA A 35 -4.06 4.38 0.35
N SER A 36 -4.67 5.54 0.50
CA SER A 36 -4.02 6.80 0.13
C SER A 36 -4.34 7.90 1.13
N SER A 37 -3.44 8.88 1.21
CA SER A 37 -3.66 10.11 1.96
C SER A 37 -4.93 10.86 1.48
N ILE A 38 -5.28 10.76 0.19
CA ILE A 38 -6.50 11.34 -0.37
C ILE A 38 -7.74 10.64 0.18
N SER A 39 -7.77 9.30 0.17
CA SER A 39 -8.89 8.52 0.72
C SER A 39 -9.11 8.79 2.21
N LEU A 40 -8.04 9.14 2.93
CA LEU A 40 -8.08 9.50 4.35
C LEU A 40 -8.28 11.00 4.59
N LYS A 41 -8.41 11.83 3.55
CA LYS A 41 -8.48 13.30 3.62
C LYS A 41 -7.33 13.92 4.43
N ILE A 42 -6.14 13.34 4.32
CA ILE A 42 -4.91 13.82 4.97
C ILE A 42 -4.09 14.59 3.94
N SER A 43 -3.75 15.83 4.27
CA SER A 43 -2.90 16.68 3.43
C SER A 43 -1.43 16.48 3.76
N GLY A 44 -0.60 16.34 2.72
CA GLY A 44 0.86 16.27 2.84
C GLY A 44 1.42 14.86 2.83
N ALA A 45 2.70 14.75 2.48
CA ALA A 45 3.46 13.50 2.48
C ALA A 45 4.40 13.41 3.70
N ASN A 46 3.85 13.74 4.87
CA ASN A 46 4.59 13.79 6.14
C ASN A 46 4.56 12.42 6.84
N LEU A 47 5.41 12.26 7.85
CA LEU A 47 5.53 11.01 8.63
C LEU A 47 4.18 10.55 9.22
N GLU A 48 3.35 11.49 9.69
CA GLU A 48 2.02 11.17 10.23
C GLU A 48 1.07 10.63 9.16
N ALA A 49 1.09 11.21 7.95
CA ALA A 49 0.30 10.73 6.83
C ALA A 49 0.73 9.32 6.43
N ALA A 50 2.03 9.05 6.40
CA ALA A 50 2.58 7.71 6.13
C ALA A 50 2.08 6.68 7.15
N LYS A 51 2.13 7.00 8.45
CA LYS A 51 1.63 6.12 9.52
C LYS A 51 0.13 5.82 9.38
N LYS A 52 -0.68 6.85 9.12
CA LYS A 52 -2.14 6.69 8.95
C LYS A 52 -2.48 5.86 7.71
N VAL A 53 -1.82 6.12 6.57
CA VAL A 53 -2.00 5.34 5.34
C VAL A 53 -1.59 3.88 5.54
N GLY A 54 -0.44 3.63 6.17
CA GLY A 54 0.02 2.27 6.48
C GLY A 54 -0.93 1.51 7.40
N LYS A 55 -1.43 2.17 8.46
CA LYS A 55 -2.42 1.56 9.36
C LYS A 55 -3.71 1.19 8.63
N ARG A 56 -4.21 2.08 7.76
CA ARG A 56 -5.41 1.81 6.99
C ARG A 56 -5.22 0.67 5.99
N LEU A 57 -4.05 0.61 5.36
CA LEU A 57 -3.72 -0.48 4.44
C LEU A 57 -3.66 -1.82 5.17
N ALA A 58 -3.06 -1.87 6.37
CA ALA A 58 -2.98 -3.07 7.19
C ALA A 58 -4.38 -3.56 7.60
N GLU A 59 -5.28 -2.67 7.99
CA GLU A 59 -6.68 -3.02 8.27
C GLU A 59 -7.39 -3.62 7.06
N ASN A 60 -7.15 -3.06 5.87
CA ASN A 60 -7.72 -3.59 4.63
C ASN A 60 -7.09 -4.93 4.22
N ALA A 61 -5.79 -5.10 4.44
CA ALA A 61 -5.07 -6.35 4.17
C ALA A 61 -5.56 -7.47 5.08
N ALA A 62 -5.69 -7.20 6.39
CA ALA A 62 -6.20 -8.16 7.37
C ALA A 62 -7.64 -8.62 7.07
N LYS A 63 -8.48 -7.73 6.53
CA LYS A 63 -9.83 -8.09 6.07
C LYS A 63 -9.87 -9.00 4.85
N ASN A 64 -8.77 -9.06 4.09
CA ASN A 64 -8.62 -9.92 2.93
C ASN A 64 -7.72 -11.14 3.24
N ASP A 65 -7.50 -11.45 4.52
CA ASP A 65 -6.65 -12.54 5.00
C ASP A 65 -5.20 -12.50 4.45
N ILE A 66 -4.68 -11.28 4.26
CA ILE A 66 -3.30 -11.06 3.79
C ILE A 66 -2.39 -10.79 5.00
N GLU A 67 -1.62 -11.81 5.41
CA GLU A 67 -0.66 -11.70 6.51
C GLU A 67 0.74 -11.30 6.06
N THR A 68 1.17 -11.79 4.90
CA THR A 68 2.51 -11.54 4.37
C THR A 68 2.45 -10.69 3.11
N VAL A 69 3.33 -9.70 3.02
CA VAL A 69 3.38 -8.78 1.88
C VAL A 69 4.83 -8.57 1.46
N ARG A 70 5.07 -8.45 0.16
CA ARG A 70 6.41 -8.17 -0.35
C ARG A 70 6.57 -6.69 -0.61
N PHE A 71 7.38 -6.03 0.21
CA PHE A 71 7.62 -4.59 0.05
C PHE A 71 8.47 -4.30 -1.19
N ASP A 72 7.87 -3.62 -2.17
CA ASP A 72 8.53 -3.18 -3.39
C ASP A 72 8.83 -1.67 -3.30
N ARG A 73 10.13 -1.36 -3.31
CA ARG A 73 10.64 0.01 -3.14
C ARG A 73 10.85 0.75 -4.45
N ASN A 74 10.62 0.08 -5.59
CA ASN A 74 10.83 0.51 -6.98
C ASN A 74 11.86 1.65 -7.23
N GLY A 75 12.99 1.65 -6.51
CA GLY A 75 14.08 2.60 -6.67
C GLY A 75 13.85 4.06 -6.21
N ARG A 76 12.69 4.47 -5.68
CA ARG A 76 12.45 5.86 -5.23
C ARG A 76 11.63 5.94 -3.94
N LEU A 77 12.23 6.52 -2.90
CA LEU A 77 11.58 7.03 -1.68
C LEU A 77 11.54 8.56 -1.69
#